data_AF-A0A946BQF4-F1
#
_entry.id   AF-A0A946BQF4-F1
#
_cell.length_a   1.000
_cell.length_b   1.000
_cell.length_c   1.000
_cell.angle_alpha   90.00
_cell.angle_beta   90.00
_cell.angle_gamma   90.00
#
_symmetry.space_group_name_H-M   'P 1'
#
loop_
_entity.id
_entity.type
_entity.pdbx_description
1 polymer ?
#
loop_
_entity_poly.entity_id
_entity_poly.type
_entity_poly.pdbx_seq_one_letter_code
_entity_poly.pdbx_strand_id
1 'polypeptide(L)'
;DELDGDQHELLTTAADALRERYPLAATLLWRAMIDFALVEDRASRYRHATSHLNDCDTVAPEIDTFDAFPRHDQYVDELRVRHKRKSSFWAKFDGQKK
;
A
#
# COMPACT_ATOMS: atom_id res chain seq x y z
N ASP A 1 11.84 5.13 18.16
CA ASP A 1 12.04 5.64 16.79
C ASP A 1 13.23 5.04 16.04
N GLU A 2 13.72 3.83 16.34
CA GLU A 2 14.78 3.18 15.54
C GLU A 2 14.38 1.84 14.91
N LEU A 3 13.29 1.20 15.35
CA LEU A 3 12.86 -0.10 14.82
C LEU A 3 11.97 0.00 13.56
N ASP A 4 11.51 1.21 13.21
CA ASP A 4 10.55 1.40 12.12
C ASP A 4 11.20 1.57 10.74
N GLY A 5 12.43 2.07 10.64
CA GLY A 5 13.10 2.35 9.36
C GLY A 5 13.66 1.09 8.70
N ASP A 6 14.45 0.33 9.46
CA ASP A 6 15.22 -0.81 8.94
C ASP A 6 14.31 -1.96 8.46
N GLN A 7 13.25 -2.27 9.22
CA GLN A 7 12.25 -3.26 8.80
C GLN A 7 11.42 -2.78 7.61
N HIS A 8 11.10 -1.48 7.53
CA HIS A 8 10.27 -0.96 6.45
C HIS A 8 11.02 -0.89 5.11
N GLU A 9 12.30 -0.52 5.12
CA GLU A 9 13.16 -0.58 3.93
C GLU A 9 13.37 -2.02 3.45
N LEU A 10 13.54 -2.97 4.38
CA LEU A 10 13.62 -4.38 4.05
C LEU A 10 12.34 -4.90 3.37
N LEU A 11 11.17 -4.56 3.93
CA LEU A 11 9.88 -4.98 3.38
C LEU A 11 9.58 -4.33 2.02
N THR A 12 10.00 -3.07 1.83
CA THR A 12 9.90 -2.38 0.54
C THR A 12 10.78 -3.10 -0.50
N THR A 13 12.03 -3.37 -0.16
CA THR A 13 12.97 -4.10 -1.02
C THR A 13 12.44 -5.50 -1.36
N ALA A 14 11.84 -6.19 -0.39
CA ALA A 14 11.23 -7.50 -0.63
C ALA A 14 10.04 -7.42 -1.58
N ALA A 15 9.16 -6.42 -1.43
CA ALA A 15 8.03 -6.23 -2.33
C ALA A 15 8.50 -5.91 -3.76
N ASP A 16 9.51 -5.05 -3.90
CA ASP A 16 10.11 -4.72 -5.20
C ASP A 16 10.74 -5.93 -5.87
N ALA A 17 11.43 -6.79 -5.11
CA ALA A 17 11.99 -8.04 -5.64
C ALA A 17 10.92 -9.06 -6.06
N LEU A 18 9.78 -9.07 -5.39
CA LEU A 18 8.66 -9.95 -5.71
C LEU A 18 7.90 -9.49 -6.96
N ARG A 19 7.82 -8.18 -7.21
CA ARG A 19 6.90 -7.59 -8.20
C ARG A 19 7.00 -8.22 -9.59
N GLU A 20 8.21 -8.55 -10.05
CA GLU A 20 8.45 -9.05 -11.40
C GLU A 20 7.97 -10.48 -11.64
N ARG A 21 7.96 -11.32 -10.59
CA ARG A 21 7.64 -12.76 -10.69
C ARG A 21 6.36 -13.14 -9.97
N TYR A 22 6.01 -12.37 -8.96
CA TYR A 22 4.91 -12.61 -8.03
C TYR A 22 4.17 -11.29 -7.74
N PRO A 23 3.52 -10.67 -8.75
CA PRO A 23 2.88 -9.36 -8.62
C PRO A 23 1.78 -9.34 -7.55
N LEU A 24 1.04 -10.44 -7.38
CA LEU A 24 0.06 -10.59 -6.29
C LEU A 24 0.74 -10.58 -4.92
N ALA A 25 1.86 -11.28 -4.75
CA ALA A 25 2.58 -11.32 -3.47
C ALA A 25 3.16 -9.94 -3.10
N ALA A 26 3.73 -9.22 -4.06
CA ALA A 26 4.18 -7.84 -3.87
C ALA A 26 3.03 -6.93 -3.44
N THR A 27 1.88 -7.05 -4.11
CA THR A 27 0.66 -6.30 -3.79
C THR A 27 0.19 -6.55 -2.36
N LEU A 28 0.13 -7.80 -1.92
CA LEU A 28 -0.29 -8.13 -0.56
C LEU A 28 0.68 -7.60 0.50
N LEU A 29 1.98 -7.60 0.20
CA LEU A 29 3.00 -7.06 1.11
C LEU A 29 2.89 -5.53 1.26
N TRP A 30 2.71 -4.81 0.15
CA TRP A 30 2.42 -3.37 0.18
C TRP A 30 1.13 -3.06 0.94
N ARG A 31 0.05 -3.82 0.72
CA ARG A 31 -1.22 -3.65 1.46
C ARG A 31 -1.04 -3.83 2.96
N ALA A 32 -0.28 -4.83 3.40
CA ALA A 32 0.03 -5.03 4.81
C ALA A 32 0.75 -3.81 5.42
N MET A 33 1.72 -3.21 4.70
CA MET A 33 2.41 -2.01 5.15
C MET A 33 1.50 -0.77 5.17
N ILE A 34 0.58 -0.64 4.21
CA ILE A 34 -0.42 0.43 4.16
C ILE A 34 -1.38 0.32 5.35
N ASP A 35 -1.95 -0.87 5.58
CA ASP A 35 -2.87 -1.13 6.69
C ASP A 35 -2.19 -0.79 8.02
N PHE A 36 -0.95 -1.26 8.22
CA PHE A 36 -0.17 -0.94 9.41
C PHE A 36 0.01 0.57 9.60
N ALA A 37 0.43 1.30 8.55
CA ALA A 37 0.65 2.74 8.62
C ALA A 37 -0.64 3.53 8.96
N LEU A 38 -1.80 3.07 8.47
CA LEU A 38 -3.09 3.72 8.70
C LEU A 38 -3.70 3.37 10.06
N VAL A 39 -3.44 2.17 10.59
CA VAL A 39 -3.83 1.74 11.94
C VAL A 39 -3.02 2.46 13.01
N GLU A 40 -1.71 2.57 12.83
CA GLU A 40 -0.80 3.22 13.79
C GLU A 40 -0.95 4.76 13.86
N ASP A 41 -1.73 5.36 12.95
CA ASP A 41 -1.99 6.80 12.87
C ASP A 41 -0.73 7.70 12.85
N ARG A 42 0.39 7.18 12.34
CA ARG A 42 1.63 7.94 12.26
C ARG A 42 1.71 8.66 10.91
N ALA A 43 1.37 9.96 10.93
CA ALA A 43 1.39 10.81 9.74
C ALA A 43 2.76 10.82 9.00
N SER A 44 3.88 10.58 9.71
CA SER A 44 5.21 10.43 9.11
C SER A 44 5.28 9.28 8.09
N ARG A 45 4.50 8.22 8.29
CA ARG A 45 4.46 7.03 7.42
C ARG A 45 3.54 7.17 6.22
N TYR A 46 2.66 8.19 6.20
CA TYR A 46 1.70 8.37 5.10
C TYR A 46 2.39 8.58 3.76
N ARG A 47 3.61 9.14 3.75
CA ARG A 47 4.40 9.25 2.51
C ARG A 47 4.61 7.87 1.87
N HIS A 48 5.13 6.92 2.64
CA HIS A 48 5.41 5.57 2.15
C HIS A 48 4.13 4.82 1.82
N ALA A 49 3.11 4.90 2.67
CA ALA A 49 1.83 4.25 2.41
C ALA A 49 1.15 4.77 1.13
N THR A 50 1.26 6.06 0.80
CA THR A 50 0.77 6.56 -0.49
C THR A 50 1.60 6.09 -1.68
N SER A 51 2.93 5.97 -1.53
CA SER A 51 3.78 5.39 -2.58
C SER A 51 3.41 3.93 -2.85
N HIS A 52 3.25 3.13 -1.80
CA HIS A 52 2.82 1.73 -1.92
C HIS A 52 1.44 1.57 -2.56
N LEU A 53 0.50 2.50 -2.34
CA LEU A 53 -0.79 2.47 -3.05
C LEU A 53 -0.61 2.70 -4.56
N ASN A 54 0.31 3.57 -4.97
CA ASN A 54 0.62 3.76 -6.39
C ASN A 54 1.35 2.55 -6.99
N ASP A 55 2.23 1.90 -6.21
CA ASP A 55 2.89 0.67 -6.63
C ASP A 55 1.85 -0.44 -6.86
N CYS A 56 0.88 -0.57 -5.95
CA CYS A 56 -0.27 -1.47 -6.14
C CYS A 56 -1.09 -1.12 -7.40
N ASP A 57 -1.35 0.16 -7.66
CA ASP A 57 -2.11 0.60 -8.84
C ASP A 57 -1.38 0.27 -10.15
N THR A 58 -0.05 0.39 -10.14
CA THR A 58 0.82 0.10 -11.28
C THR A 58 0.86 -1.39 -11.59
N VAL A 59 0.92 -2.24 -10.57
CA VAL A 59 1.03 -3.71 -10.72
C VAL A 59 -0.34 -4.39 -10.86
N ALA A 60 -1.43 -3.76 -10.43
CA ALA A 60 -2.77 -4.34 -10.49
C ALA A 60 -3.20 -4.85 -11.88
N PRO A 61 -2.89 -4.18 -13.01
CA PRO A 61 -3.20 -4.69 -14.34
C PRO A 61 -2.42 -5.94 -14.74
N GLU A 62 -1.30 -6.25 -14.07
CA GLU A 62 -0.47 -7.43 -14.31
C GLU A 62 -0.96 -8.67 -13.56
N ILE A 63 -1.97 -8.53 -12.70
CA ILE A 63 -2.50 -9.61 -11.86
C ILE A 63 -3.77 -10.21 -12.51
N ASP A 64 -3.62 -11.41 -13.07
CA ASP A 64 -4.73 -12.15 -13.70
C ASP A 64 -5.84 -12.55 -12.71
N THR A 65 -5.43 -13.09 -11.55
CA THR A 65 -6.33 -13.51 -10.47
C THR A 65 -5.83 -13.00 -9.13
N PHE A 66 -6.75 -12.43 -8.34
CA PHE A 66 -6.50 -12.08 -6.93
C PHE A 66 -6.89 -13.22 -5.99
N ASP A 67 -7.37 -14.35 -6.51
CA ASP A 67 -7.84 -15.51 -5.76
C ASP A 67 -8.85 -15.13 -4.66
N ALA A 68 -8.52 -15.36 -3.39
CA ALA A 68 -9.36 -15.06 -2.24
C ALA A 68 -9.25 -13.59 -1.78
N PHE A 69 -8.37 -12.79 -2.40
CA PHE A 69 -8.13 -11.41 -2.01
C PHE A 69 -8.98 -10.44 -2.85
N PRO A 70 -9.35 -9.27 -2.30
CA PRO A 70 -10.05 -8.26 -3.06
C PRO A 70 -9.16 -7.71 -4.18
N ARG A 71 -9.77 -7.37 -5.32
CA ARG A 71 -9.12 -6.60 -6.39
C ARG A 71 -8.64 -5.24 -5.85
N HIS A 72 -7.71 -4.60 -6.56
CA HIS A 72 -7.09 -3.37 -6.08
C HIS A 72 -8.09 -2.24 -5.85
N ASP A 73 -9.03 -2.05 -6.77
CA ASP A 73 -10.14 -1.10 -6.65
C ASP A 73 -10.98 -1.36 -5.39
N GLN A 74 -11.42 -2.61 -5.19
CA GLN A 74 -12.20 -3.03 -4.02
C GLN A 74 -11.44 -2.79 -2.71
N TYR A 75 -10.15 -3.11 -2.69
CA TYR A 75 -9.30 -2.83 -1.54
C TYR A 75 -9.22 -1.33 -1.23
N VAL A 76 -9.04 -0.47 -2.24
CA VAL A 76 -8.97 0.98 -2.05
C VAL A 76 -10.29 1.54 -1.55
N ASP A 77 -11.42 1.05 -2.07
CA ASP A 77 -12.76 1.45 -1.61
C ASP A 77 -12.97 1.09 -0.12
N GLU A 78 -12.66 -0.15 0.27
CA GLU A 78 -12.73 -0.61 1.66
C GLU A 78 -11.80 0.20 2.57
N LEU A 79 -10.57 0.46 2.11
CA LEU A 79 -9.57 1.25 2.83
C LEU A 79 -10.07 2.68 3.08
N ARG A 80 -10.70 3.28 2.06
CA ARG A 80 -11.29 4.63 2.13
C ARG A 80 -12.46 4.69 3.08
N VAL A 81 -13.32 3.68 3.10
CA VAL A 81 -14.42 3.57 4.09
C VAL A 81 -13.86 3.46 5.51
N ARG A 82 -12.91 2.55 5.74
CA ARG A 82 -12.32 2.29 7.07
C ARG A 82 -11.57 3.49 7.62
N HIS A 83 -10.79 4.17 6.78
CA HIS A 83 -9.90 5.28 7.18
C HIS A 83 -10.39 6.64 6.67
N LYS A 84 -11.70 6.83 6.49
CA LYS A 84 -12.30 8.06 5.95
C LYS A 84 -11.88 9.36 6.64
N ARG A 85 -11.52 9.30 7.93
CA ARG A 85 -11.12 10.47 8.73
C ARG A 85 -9.65 10.87 8.54
N LYS A 86 -8.84 10.06 7.85
CA LYS A 86 -7.43 10.35 7.55
C LYS A 86 -7.32 11.29 6.33
N SER A 87 -7.91 12.48 6.43
CA SER A 87 -8.04 13.41 5.29
C SER A 87 -6.68 13.83 4.70
N SER A 88 -5.64 13.98 5.52
CA SER A 88 -4.28 14.29 5.05
C SER A 88 -3.65 13.16 4.25
N PHE A 89 -3.95 11.91 4.58
CA PHE A 89 -3.54 10.74 3.79
C PHE A 89 -4.21 10.76 2.41
N TRP A 90 -5.55 10.88 2.39
CA TRP A 90 -6.32 10.87 1.14
C TRP A 90 -5.98 12.04 0.23
N ALA A 91 -5.83 13.25 0.78
CA ALA A 91 -5.39 14.41 0.01
C ALA A 91 -4.02 14.20 -0.64
N LYS A 92 -3.10 13.52 0.08
CA LYS A 92 -1.77 13.18 -0.43
C LYS A 92 -1.83 12.10 -1.51
N PHE A 93 -2.67 11.09 -1.36
CA PHE A 93 -2.86 10.02 -2.34
C PHE A 93 -3.50 10.54 -3.63
N ASP A 94 -4.62 11.26 -3.50
CA ASP A 94 -5.36 11.83 -4.63
C ASP A 94 -4.52 12.90 -5.39
N GLY A 95 -3.61 13.57 -4.69
CA GLY A 95 -2.66 14.50 -5.30
C GLY A 95 -1.53 13.84 -6.10
N GLN A 96 -1.24 12.55 -5.88
CA GLN A 96 -0.22 11.78 -6.61
C GLN A 96 -0.76 11.11 -7.89
N LYS A 97 -2.09 10.92 -7.98
CA LYS A 97 -2.75 10.32 -9.15
C LYS A 97 -2.99 11.30 -10.32
N LYS A 98 -2.53 12.55 -10.22
CA LYS A 98 -2.62 13.57 -11.28
C LYS A 98 -1.39 13.57 -12.17
#